data_AF-A0A1V4QRP3-F1
#
_entry.id   AF-A0A1V4QRP3-F1
#
_cell.length_a   1.000
_cell.length_b   1.000
_cell.length_c   1.000
_cell.angle_alpha   90.00
_cell.angle_beta   90.00
_cell.angle_gamma   90.00
#
_symmetry.space_group_name_H-M   'P 1'
#
loop_
_entity.id
_entity.type
_entity.pdbx_description
1 polymer ?
#
loop_
_entity_poly.entity_id
_entity_poly.type
_entity_poly.pdbx_seq_one_letter_code
_entity_poly.pdbx_strand_id
1 'polypeptide(L)'
;MGRGSEAFGRLPPRCRALAERLLGEAEVFLLVRTATKVDVGSWFGPSRVCACALADELLLFAADNSPLTALLGWLGRGEGTGRLGRFYAERIAMRDLRDSTYNHVTGELLLAPATAARVRKLRMAPLEGYQLLAQIHRGHEERRDA
;
A
#
# COMPACT_ATOMS: atom_id res chain seq x y z
N MET A 1 4.45 -17.34 -13.30
CA MET A 1 2.98 -17.32 -13.16
C MET A 1 2.64 -16.31 -12.05
N GLY A 2 2.87 -15.02 -12.28
CA GLY A 2 2.77 -13.99 -11.24
C GLY A 2 1.32 -13.53 -11.05
N ARG A 3 0.52 -14.25 -10.26
CA ARG A 3 -0.91 -13.92 -10.06
C ARG A 3 -1.10 -13.09 -8.79
N GLY A 4 -0.92 -11.77 -8.91
CA GLY A 4 -1.51 -10.80 -7.99
C GLY A 4 -3.01 -10.58 -8.20
N SER A 5 -3.63 -11.18 -9.24
CA SER A 5 -4.99 -10.82 -9.71
C SER A 5 -6.10 -11.01 -8.66
N GLU A 6 -6.02 -12.04 -7.81
CA GLU A 6 -6.99 -12.23 -6.72
C GLU A 6 -6.85 -11.17 -5.62
N ALA A 7 -5.61 -10.74 -5.34
CA ALA A 7 -5.33 -9.76 -4.30
C ALA A 7 -5.93 -8.39 -4.65
N PHE A 8 -5.95 -8.02 -5.94
CA PHE A 8 -6.56 -6.79 -6.44
C PHE A 8 -8.09 -6.81 -6.47
N GLY A 9 -8.72 -8.00 -6.46
CA GLY A 9 -10.18 -8.14 -6.55
C GLY A 9 -10.95 -7.47 -5.41
N ARG A 10 -10.29 -7.22 -4.27
CA ARG A 10 -10.86 -6.56 -3.08
C ARG A 10 -10.59 -5.05 -3.03
N LEU A 11 -9.81 -4.51 -3.96
CA LEU A 11 -9.51 -3.08 -4.00
C LEU A 11 -10.63 -2.29 -4.69
N PRO A 12 -10.95 -1.08 -4.20
CA PRO A 12 -11.75 -0.13 -4.97
C PRO A 12 -11.12 0.14 -6.34
N PRO A 13 -11.90 0.43 -7.39
CA PRO A 13 -11.39 0.60 -8.76
C PRO A 13 -10.20 1.58 -8.88
N ARG A 14 -10.23 2.71 -8.16
CA ARG A 14 -9.13 3.69 -8.16
C ARG A 14 -7.88 3.19 -7.46
N CYS A 15 -8.02 2.50 -6.33
CA CYS A 15 -6.88 1.87 -5.67
C CYS A 15 -6.29 0.76 -6.55
N ARG A 16 -7.12 0.00 -7.25
CA ARG A 16 -6.67 -1.02 -8.20
C ARG A 16 -5.88 -0.38 -9.35
N ALA A 17 -6.42 0.64 -10.00
CA ALA A 17 -5.72 1.34 -11.08
C ALA A 17 -4.40 1.99 -10.61
N LEU A 18 -4.38 2.52 -9.38
CA LEU A 18 -3.15 3.04 -8.77
C LEU A 18 -2.14 1.90 -8.54
N ALA A 19 -2.60 0.77 -8.01
CA ALA A 19 -1.73 -0.38 -7.75
C ALA A 19 -1.13 -0.93 -9.05
N GLU A 20 -1.94 -1.14 -10.09
CA GLU A 20 -1.50 -1.58 -11.42
C GLU A 20 -0.42 -0.64 -11.99
N ARG A 21 -0.58 0.68 -11.81
CA ARG A 21 0.42 1.66 -12.24
C ARG A 21 1.70 1.69 -11.38
N LEU A 22 1.59 1.50 -10.06
CA LEU A 22 2.76 1.56 -9.16
C LEU A 22 3.59 0.28 -9.17
N LEU A 23 2.94 -0.86 -9.43
CA LEU A 23 3.56 -2.17 -9.33
C LEU A 23 4.23 -2.59 -10.64
N GLY A 24 3.68 -2.20 -11.79
CA GLY A 24 4.19 -2.69 -13.08
C GLY A 24 4.22 -4.21 -13.10
N GLU A 25 5.40 -4.78 -13.38
CA GLU A 25 5.64 -6.23 -13.42
C GLU A 25 6.15 -6.82 -12.09
N ALA A 26 6.15 -6.03 -11.00
CA ALA A 26 6.67 -6.49 -9.70
C ALA A 26 5.83 -7.64 -9.15
N GLU A 27 6.52 -8.67 -8.61
CA GLU A 27 5.86 -9.77 -7.93
C GLU A 27 5.27 -9.30 -6.59
N VAL A 28 3.98 -9.56 -6.41
CA VAL A 28 3.23 -9.19 -5.21
C VAL A 28 3.04 -10.43 -4.33
N PHE A 29 3.69 -10.43 -3.17
CA PHE A 29 3.56 -11.53 -2.19
C PHE A 29 2.33 -11.37 -1.29
N LEU A 30 1.99 -10.13 -0.97
CA LEU A 30 0.83 -9.82 -0.12
C LEU A 30 0.30 -8.42 -0.43
N LEU A 31 -1.02 -8.26 -0.47
CA LEU A 31 -1.68 -6.96 -0.59
C LEU A 31 -2.83 -6.87 0.41
N VAL A 32 -2.72 -5.92 1.33
CA VAL A 32 -3.66 -5.70 2.44
C VAL A 32 -4.24 -4.30 2.35
N ARG A 33 -5.56 -4.20 2.44
CA ARG A 33 -6.25 -2.92 2.62
C ARG A 33 -6.40 -2.64 4.12
N THR A 34 -5.57 -1.75 4.64
CA THR A 34 -5.53 -1.46 6.07
C THR A 34 -6.71 -0.59 6.53
N ALA A 35 -6.92 -0.52 7.84
CA ALA A 35 -7.81 0.45 8.48
C ALA A 35 -7.13 1.82 8.70
N THR A 36 -5.81 1.92 8.51
CA THR A 36 -5.08 3.20 8.58
C THR A 36 -5.52 4.13 7.47
N LYS A 37 -5.72 5.41 7.79
CA LYS A 37 -6.06 6.45 6.81
C LYS A 37 -4.95 7.50 6.73
N VAL A 38 -4.74 8.01 5.53
CA VAL A 38 -3.78 9.09 5.24
C VAL A 38 -4.49 10.23 4.50
N ASP A 39 -4.07 11.46 4.78
CA ASP A 39 -4.50 12.60 4.00
C ASP A 39 -3.82 12.60 2.63
N VAL A 40 -4.64 12.43 1.59
CA VAL A 40 -4.26 12.51 0.17
C VAL A 40 -4.62 13.87 -0.43
N GLY A 41 -5.03 14.85 0.39
CA GLY A 41 -5.51 16.15 -0.06
C GLY A 41 -6.90 16.08 -0.71
N SER A 42 -7.73 15.09 -0.40
CA SER A 42 -9.09 15.02 -0.95
C SER A 42 -10.07 15.84 -0.11
N TRP A 43 -11.00 16.56 -0.76
CA TRP A 43 -12.12 17.21 -0.07
C TRP A 43 -13.08 16.22 0.59
N PHE A 44 -13.08 14.96 0.17
CA PHE A 44 -13.95 13.91 0.71
C PHE A 44 -13.34 13.17 1.91
N GLY A 45 -12.26 13.71 2.48
CA GLY A 45 -11.59 13.18 3.65
C GLY A 45 -10.45 12.19 3.32
N PRO A 46 -9.86 11.59 4.35
CA PRO A 46 -8.65 10.79 4.20
C PRO A 46 -8.95 9.41 3.60
N SER A 47 -7.97 8.86 2.89
CA SER A 47 -8.07 7.57 2.19
C SER A 47 -7.39 6.46 2.96
N ARG A 48 -7.92 5.23 2.85
CA ARG A 48 -7.30 4.05 3.47
C ARG A 48 -6.00 3.68 2.75
N VAL A 49 -4.97 3.41 3.54
CA VAL A 49 -3.68 2.93 3.07
C VAL A 49 -3.80 1.45 2.70
N CYS A 50 -3.31 1.10 1.54
CA CYS A 50 -3.04 -0.26 1.11
C CYS A 50 -1.55 -0.53 1.32
N ALA A 51 -1.22 -1.70 1.88
CA ALA A 51 0.14 -2.16 2.09
C ALA A 51 0.39 -3.35 1.18
N CYS A 52 1.45 -3.29 0.39
CA CYS A 52 1.80 -4.30 -0.60
C CYS A 52 3.25 -4.75 -0.36
N ALA A 53 3.43 -6.02 0.02
CA ALA A 53 4.74 -6.62 0.15
C ALA A 53 5.23 -7.11 -1.21
N LEU A 54 6.37 -6.57 -1.63
CA LEU A 54 7.16 -7.02 -2.77
C LEU A 54 8.38 -7.79 -2.26
N ALA A 55 9.27 -8.20 -3.16
CA ALA A 55 10.42 -9.02 -2.81
C ALA A 55 11.36 -8.32 -1.79
N ASP A 56 11.69 -7.06 -2.04
CA ASP A 56 12.67 -6.30 -1.29
C ASP A 56 12.14 -5.00 -0.67
N GLU A 57 10.86 -4.70 -0.89
CA GLU A 57 10.24 -3.46 -0.43
C GLU A 57 8.76 -3.60 -0.06
N LEU A 58 8.33 -2.73 0.83
CA LEU A 58 6.96 -2.49 1.19
C LEU A 58 6.46 -1.24 0.45
N LEU A 59 5.47 -1.43 -0.43
CA LEU A 59 4.75 -0.33 -1.07
C LEU A 59 3.50 0.03 -0.25
N LEU A 60 3.44 1.25 0.25
CA LEU A 60 2.27 1.85 0.87
C LEU A 60 1.61 2.81 -0.11
N PHE A 61 0.30 2.71 -0.31
CA PHE A 61 -0.40 3.62 -1.23
C PHE A 61 -1.86 3.86 -0.84
N ALA A 62 -2.41 5.00 -1.25
CA ALA A 62 -3.81 5.34 -1.10
C ALA A 62 -4.26 6.24 -2.25
N ALA A 63 -5.40 5.92 -2.86
CA ALA A 63 -6.02 6.78 -3.88
C ALA A 63 -7.18 7.57 -3.27
N ASP A 64 -7.47 8.76 -3.79
CA ASP A 64 -8.70 9.47 -3.46
C ASP A 64 -9.95 8.64 -3.81
N ASN A 65 -10.97 8.73 -2.96
CA ASN A 65 -12.28 8.11 -3.20
C ASN A 65 -13.33 9.13 -3.65
N SER A 66 -12.89 10.31 -4.10
CA SER A 66 -13.76 11.44 -4.44
C SER A 66 -14.58 11.13 -5.70
N PRO A 67 -15.92 11.04 -5.58
CA PRO A 67 -16.80 10.87 -6.75
C PRO A 67 -16.75 12.11 -7.65
N LEU A 68 -16.49 13.28 -7.06
CA LEU A 68 -16.39 14.55 -7.77
C LEU A 68 -15.13 14.62 -8.64
N THR A 69 -14.02 13.99 -8.22
CA THR A 69 -12.84 13.82 -9.09
C THR A 69 -13.14 12.93 -10.28
N ALA A 70 -14.01 11.93 -10.14
CA ALA A 70 -14.44 11.08 -11.25
C ALA A 70 -15.34 11.85 -12.22
N LEU A 71 -16.29 12.62 -11.68
CA LEU A 71 -17.20 13.45 -12.46
C LEU A 71 -16.47 14.60 -13.19
N LEU A 72 -15.53 15.28 -12.53
CA LEU A 72 -14.73 16.34 -13.15
C LEU A 72 -13.76 15.81 -14.21
N GLY A 73 -13.25 14.59 -14.05
CA GLY A 73 -12.49 13.91 -15.10
C GLY A 73 -13.35 13.64 -16.35
N TRP A 74 -14.65 13.38 -16.16
CA TRP A 74 -15.61 13.18 -17.26
C TRP A 74 -16.05 14.49 -17.94
N LEU A 75 -16.03 15.63 -17.25
CA LEU A 75 -16.54 16.94 -17.72
C LEU A 75 -15.57 17.78 -18.60
N GLY A 76 -14.43 17.25 -19.04
CA GLY A 76 -13.70 17.86 -20.16
C GLY A 76 -12.75 19.02 -19.82
N ARG A 77 -11.69 18.74 -19.07
CA ARG A 77 -10.38 19.41 -19.26
C ARG A 77 -9.26 18.39 -19.24
N GLY A 78 -8.87 17.93 -20.43
CA GLY A 78 -7.65 17.15 -20.66
C GLY A 78 -7.93 15.70 -21.02
N GLU A 79 -7.72 15.43 -22.31
CA GLU A 79 -7.53 14.16 -23.00
C GLU A 79 -7.13 12.95 -22.13
N GLY A 80 -7.80 11.82 -22.39
CA GLY A 80 -7.22 10.49 -22.28
C GLY A 80 -7.16 9.87 -20.88
N THR A 81 -7.70 8.65 -20.75
CA THR A 81 -7.11 7.56 -19.96
C THR A 81 -5.78 7.90 -19.26
N GLY A 82 -5.78 8.26 -17.95
CA GLY A 82 -4.50 8.25 -17.22
C GLY A 82 -4.28 9.14 -15.99
N ARG A 83 -5.14 10.11 -15.64
CA ARG A 83 -4.96 10.87 -14.39
C ARG A 83 -5.58 10.14 -13.20
N LEU A 84 -4.77 9.33 -12.53
CA LEU A 84 -5.01 9.04 -11.12
C LEU A 84 -5.13 10.39 -10.39
N GLY A 85 -6.20 10.54 -9.61
CA GLY A 85 -6.46 11.76 -8.83
C GLY A 85 -5.35 12.03 -7.80
N ARG A 86 -5.66 12.76 -6.73
CA ARG A 86 -4.66 12.89 -5.66
C ARG A 86 -4.42 11.53 -5.01
N PHE A 87 -3.16 11.18 -4.79
CA PHE A 87 -2.78 9.90 -4.19
C PHE A 87 -1.60 10.07 -3.23
N TYR A 88 -1.45 9.08 -2.38
CA TYR A 88 -0.27 8.83 -1.56
C TYR A 88 0.39 7.55 -2.05
N ALA A 89 1.71 7.56 -2.20
CA ALA A 89 2.51 6.38 -2.50
C ALA A 89 3.87 6.52 -1.83
N GLU A 90 4.36 5.44 -1.24
CA GLU A 90 5.64 5.39 -0.57
C GLU A 90 6.22 3.98 -0.68
N ARG A 91 7.50 3.87 -1.02
CA ARG A 91 8.24 2.60 -1.06
C ARG A 91 9.26 2.61 0.06
N ILE A 92 9.25 1.56 0.87
CA ILE A 92 10.15 1.40 2.00
C ILE A 92 10.90 0.09 1.80
N ALA A 93 12.23 0.12 1.77
CA ALA A 93 13.00 -1.11 1.64
C ALA A 93 12.80 -2.00 2.88
N MET A 94 12.65 -3.32 2.71
CA MET A 94 12.42 -4.25 3.83
C MET A 94 13.56 -4.20 4.86
N ARG A 95 14.79 -3.90 4.41
CA ARG A 95 15.95 -3.70 5.31
C ARG A 95 15.76 -2.55 6.31
N ASP A 96 14.97 -1.54 5.93
CA ASP A 96 14.65 -0.39 6.78
C ASP A 96 13.45 -0.71 7.69
N LEU A 97 12.95 -1.95 7.69
CA LEU A 97 11.81 -2.41 8.48
C LEU A 97 12.18 -3.55 9.44
N ARG A 98 13.47 -3.80 9.69
CA ARG A 98 13.97 -4.92 10.49
C ARG A 98 13.47 -5.00 11.94
N ASP A 99 13.11 -3.85 12.53
CA ASP A 99 12.66 -3.73 13.92
C ASP A 99 11.13 -3.60 13.99
N SER A 100 10.44 -3.87 12.89
CA SER A 100 8.98 -3.84 12.80
C SER A 100 8.36 -4.92 13.68
N THR A 101 7.23 -4.61 14.30
CA THR A 101 6.55 -5.55 15.22
C THR A 101 5.04 -5.44 15.05
N TYR A 102 4.34 -6.55 15.23
CA TYR A 102 2.88 -6.57 15.26
C TYR A 102 2.37 -6.68 16.69
N ASN A 103 1.56 -5.70 17.12
CA ASN A 103 0.85 -5.75 18.37
C ASN A 103 -0.58 -6.27 18.13
N HIS A 104 -0.81 -7.53 18.51
CA HIS A 104 -2.11 -8.19 18.35
C HIS A 104 -3.21 -7.63 19.25
N VAL A 105 -2.85 -6.97 20.36
CA VAL A 105 -3.82 -6.35 21.28
C VAL A 105 -4.41 -5.08 20.65
N THR A 106 -3.58 -4.25 20.03
CA THR A 106 -4.02 -3.01 19.38
C THR A 106 -4.44 -3.21 17.92
N GLY A 107 -4.01 -4.31 17.31
CA GLY A 107 -4.20 -4.60 15.89
C GLY A 107 -3.29 -3.75 14.98
N GLU A 108 -2.14 -3.31 15.50
CA GLU A 108 -1.23 -2.40 14.78
C GLU A 108 0.09 -3.10 14.43
N LEU A 109 0.49 -3.00 13.17
CA LEU A 109 1.86 -3.24 12.72
C LEU A 109 2.65 -1.93 12.82
N LEU A 110 3.68 -1.92 13.64
CA LEU A 110 4.64 -0.83 13.76
C LEU A 110 5.75 -1.03 12.71
N LEU A 111 5.97 -0.02 11.88
CA LEU A 111 7.02 -0.02 10.86
C LEU A 111 8.28 0.65 11.43
N ALA A 112 9.36 -0.11 11.57
CA ALA A 112 10.60 0.38 12.18
C ALA A 112 11.85 -0.32 11.62
N PRO A 113 12.95 0.41 11.37
CA PRO A 113 13.11 1.86 11.41
C PRO A 113 12.55 2.58 10.16
N ALA A 114 11.31 3.06 10.20
CA ALA A 114 10.69 3.80 9.10
C ALA A 114 10.96 5.32 9.21
N THR A 115 12.24 5.72 9.24
CA THR A 115 12.67 7.08 9.63
C THR A 115 12.12 8.16 8.72
N ALA A 116 12.12 7.93 7.41
CA ALA A 116 11.57 8.84 6.41
C ALA A 116 10.07 8.63 6.15
N ALA A 117 9.47 7.59 6.73
CA ALA A 117 8.13 7.19 6.36
C ALA A 117 7.05 8.08 6.97
N ARG A 118 6.08 8.49 6.14
CA ARG A 118 4.94 9.29 6.59
C ARG A 118 3.97 8.45 7.43
N VAL A 119 3.80 7.18 7.05
CA VAL A 119 2.97 6.22 7.77
C VAL A 119 3.89 5.23 8.49
N ARG A 120 3.89 5.29 9.84
CA ARG A 120 4.73 4.41 10.68
C ARG A 120 3.96 3.31 11.40
N LYS A 121 2.62 3.32 11.28
CA LYS A 121 1.74 2.35 11.91
C LYS A 121 0.62 1.97 10.96
N LEU A 122 0.37 0.68 10.84
CA LEU A 122 -0.68 0.12 10.00
C LEU A 122 -1.65 -0.70 10.84
N ARG A 123 -2.93 -0.30 10.88
CA ARG A 123 -3.97 -1.04 11.58
C ARG A 123 -4.57 -2.09 10.65
N MET A 124 -4.51 -3.36 11.02
CA MET A 124 -4.99 -4.49 10.21
C MET A 124 -5.32 -5.71 11.06
N ALA A 125 -5.97 -6.72 10.46
CA ALA A 125 -6.34 -7.94 11.17
C ALA A 125 -5.08 -8.73 11.61
N PRO A 126 -5.14 -9.52 12.70
CA PRO A 126 -4.00 -10.27 13.19
C PRO A 126 -3.30 -11.13 12.14
N LEU A 127 -4.07 -11.90 11.36
CA LEU A 127 -3.52 -12.74 10.31
C LEU A 127 -2.75 -11.92 9.26
N GLU A 128 -3.33 -10.80 8.81
CA GLU A 128 -2.70 -9.90 7.84
C GLU A 128 -1.42 -9.27 8.41
N GLY A 129 -1.45 -8.88 9.70
CA GLY A 129 -0.32 -8.31 10.41
C GLY A 129 0.85 -9.28 10.52
N TYR A 130 0.59 -10.52 10.93
CA TYR A 130 1.62 -11.56 11.00
C TYR A 130 2.13 -11.97 9.63
N GLN A 131 1.27 -12.07 8.61
CA GLN A 131 1.69 -12.35 7.24
C GLN A 131 2.62 -11.26 6.70
N LEU A 132 2.28 -9.99 6.92
CA LEU A 132 3.09 -8.87 6.46
C LEU A 132 4.43 -8.81 7.21
N LEU A 133 4.41 -9.06 8.52
CA LEU A 133 5.63 -9.14 9.34
C LEU A 133 6.56 -10.27 8.89
N ALA A 134 6.01 -11.43 8.52
CA ALA A 134 6.79 -12.54 7.99
C ALA A 134 7.48 -12.18 6.66
N GLN A 135 6.82 -11.43 5.77
CA GLN A 135 7.44 -10.95 4.53
C GLN A 135 8.58 -9.95 4.80
N ILE A 136 8.40 -9.06 5.77
CA ILE A 136 9.45 -8.10 6.17
C ILE A 136 10.70 -8.85 6.67
N HIS A 137 10.53 -9.88 7.51
CA HIS A 137 11.66 -10.67 8.01
C HIS A 137 12.31 -11.54 6.93
N ARG A 138 11.52 -12.15 6.05
CA ARG A 138 12.04 -12.96 4.95
C ARG A 138 12.93 -12.15 4.00
N GLY A 139 12.50 -10.94 3.61
CA GLY A 139 13.27 -10.07 2.73
C GLY A 139 14.64 -9.64 3.30
N HIS A 140 14.85 -9.82 4.60
CA HIS A 140 16.15 -9.60 5.25
C HIS A 140 17.06 -10.84 5.22
N GLU A 141 16.50 -12.06 5.28
CA GLU A 141 17.28 -13.31 5.30
C GLU A 141 17.92 -13.62 3.95
N GLU A 142 17.16 -13.49 2.85
CA GLU A 142 17.62 -13.83 1.49
C GLU A 142 18.81 -12.98 1.00
N ARG A 143 19.14 -11.88 1.69
CA ARG A 143 20.27 -10.99 1.37
C ARG A 143 21.52 -11.21 2.24
N ARG A 144 21.45 -12.02 3.29
CA ARG A 144 22.65 -12.41 4.06
C ARG A 144 23.43 -13.52 3.37
N ASP A 145 22.77 -14.26 2.50
CA ASP A 145 23.32 -15.42 1.80
C ASP A 145 23.73 -15.13 0.34
N ALA A 146 23.68 -13.86 -0.08
CA ALA A 146 24.04 -13.37 -1.42
C ALA A 146 25.21 -12.37 -1.35
#